data_AF-L8H983-F1
#
_entry.id   AF-L8H983-F1
#
_cell.length_a   1.000
_cell.length_b   1.000
_cell.length_c   1.000
_cell.angle_alpha   90.00
_cell.angle_beta   90.00
_cell.angle_gamma   90.00
#
_symmetry.space_group_name_H-M   'P 1'
#
loop_
_entity.id
_entity.type
_entity.pdbx_description
1 polymer ?
#
loop_
_entity_poly.entity_id
_entity_poly.type
_entity_poly.pdbx_seq_one_letter_code
_entity_poly.pdbx_strand_id
1 'polypeptide(L)'
;MTSHSLSNFNKAPIQKFGTQATAPPKVKIFRCGEKHDKGYVFHKHVAEKLSLLPAVRALYTVEGRKIGSLEEIEDKQVLVAVKTGTTFTKDRLPLAIQPPAPVE
;
A
#
# COMPACT_ATOMS: atom_id res chain seq x y z
N MET A 1 60.96 -5.16 -14.54
CA MET A 1 59.78 -5.60 -13.77
C MET A 1 59.53 -4.57 -12.67
N THR A 2 58.65 -3.61 -12.91
CA THR A 2 58.32 -2.54 -11.94
C THR A 2 56.84 -2.65 -11.58
N SER A 3 56.61 -2.99 -10.31
CA SER A 3 55.31 -3.15 -9.68
C SER A 3 54.60 -1.79 -9.58
N HIS A 4 53.42 -1.66 -10.18
CA HIS A 4 52.53 -0.53 -9.93
C HIS A 4 51.54 -0.91 -8.82
N SER A 5 51.71 -0.24 -7.68
CA SER A 5 50.82 -0.33 -6.51
C SER A 5 49.45 0.25 -6.84
N LEU A 6 48.40 -0.57 -6.72
CA LEU A 6 47.00 -0.14 -6.81
C LEU A 6 46.61 0.60 -5.53
N SER A 7 46.45 1.91 -5.61
CA SER A 7 45.96 2.73 -4.50
C SER A 7 44.48 2.43 -4.23
N ASN A 8 44.22 1.92 -3.02
CA ASN A 8 42.90 1.56 -2.51
C ASN A 8 42.07 2.83 -2.19
N PHE A 9 41.33 3.35 -3.17
CA PHE A 9 40.45 4.52 -3.02
C PHE A 9 39.10 4.18 -2.36
N ASN A 10 39.10 3.73 -1.10
CA ASN A 10 37.83 3.57 -0.36
C ASN A 10 38.01 3.67 1.18
N LYS A 11 38.60 4.78 1.64
CA LYS A 11 38.75 5.08 3.08
C LYS A 11 38.18 6.44 3.49
N ALA A 12 37.12 6.90 2.83
CA ALA A 12 36.27 7.93 3.43
C ALA A 12 35.11 7.22 4.16
N PRO A 13 34.94 7.38 5.49
CA PRO A 13 33.73 6.93 6.15
C PRO A 13 32.57 7.70 5.53
N ILE A 14 31.55 6.99 5.04
CA ILE A 14 30.29 7.61 4.60
C ILE A 14 29.73 8.35 5.82
N GLN A 15 29.88 9.68 5.86
CA GLN A 15 29.20 10.55 6.80
C GLN A 15 27.70 10.45 6.50
N LYS A 16 27.01 9.50 7.13
CA LYS A 16 25.56 9.38 7.06
C LYS A 16 24.93 10.48 7.92
N PHE A 17 24.99 11.72 7.44
CA PHE A 17 24.08 12.77 7.89
C PHE A 17 22.75 12.57 7.20
N GLY A 18 21.77 12.09 7.96
CA GLY A 18 20.42 11.91 7.47
C GLY A 18 19.62 11.17 8.52
N THR A 19 18.68 11.86 9.14
CA THR A 19 17.61 11.27 9.95
C THR A 19 17.08 10.06 9.19
N GLN A 20 17.05 8.89 9.83
CA GLN A 20 16.45 7.70 9.24
C GLN A 20 14.98 8.01 8.93
N ALA A 21 14.68 8.33 7.68
CA ALA A 21 13.32 8.64 7.26
C ALA A 21 12.45 7.43 7.55
N THR A 22 11.38 7.62 8.32
CA THR A 22 10.42 6.57 8.64
C THR A 22 9.91 5.94 7.35
N ALA A 23 9.92 4.62 7.27
CA ALA A 23 9.49 3.91 6.07
C ALA A 23 8.08 4.36 5.65
N PRO A 24 7.81 4.55 4.35
CA PRO A 24 6.51 5.02 3.90
C PRO A 24 5.42 4.00 4.23
N PRO A 25 4.24 4.44 4.73
CA PRO A 25 3.15 3.55 5.08
C PRO A 25 2.76 2.66 3.90
N LYS A 26 2.66 1.35 4.16
CA LYS A 26 2.23 0.32 3.21
C LYS A 26 0.76 0.01 3.43
N VAL A 27 -0.06 0.04 2.41
CA VAL A 27 -1.52 -0.09 2.49
C VAL A 27 -1.95 -1.21 1.57
N LYS A 28 -2.90 -2.05 1.96
CA LYS A 28 -3.40 -3.12 1.11
C LYS A 28 -4.80 -2.76 0.62
N ILE A 29 -4.97 -2.59 -0.68
CA ILE A 29 -6.25 -2.17 -1.28
C ILE A 29 -6.87 -3.33 -2.03
N PHE A 30 -8.16 -3.56 -1.80
CA PHE A 30 -8.96 -4.57 -2.49
C PHE A 30 -10.06 -3.91 -3.32
N ARG A 31 -10.49 -4.57 -4.40
CA ARG A 31 -11.61 -4.09 -5.22
C ARG A 31 -12.94 -4.61 -4.69
N CYS A 32 -13.88 -3.69 -4.41
CA CYS A 32 -15.24 -4.04 -4.01
C CYS A 32 -15.95 -4.78 -5.14
N GLY A 33 -16.62 -5.91 -4.84
CA GLY A 33 -17.35 -6.72 -5.81
C GLY A 33 -16.51 -7.79 -6.52
N GLU A 34 -15.19 -7.80 -6.34
CA GLU A 34 -14.29 -8.78 -6.95
C GLU A 34 -13.94 -9.87 -5.91
N LYS A 35 -14.74 -10.95 -5.86
CA LYS A 35 -14.64 -11.99 -4.81
C LYS A 35 -13.24 -12.61 -4.66
N HIS A 36 -12.51 -12.74 -5.77
CA HIS A 36 -11.20 -13.38 -5.85
C HIS A 36 -10.04 -12.38 -5.94
N ASP A 37 -10.29 -11.09 -5.66
CA ASP A 37 -9.25 -10.07 -5.65
C ASP A 37 -8.20 -10.38 -4.56
N LYS A 38 -6.93 -10.43 -4.95
CA LYS A 38 -5.81 -10.74 -4.04
C LYS A 38 -5.31 -9.52 -3.26
N GLY A 39 -5.83 -8.34 -3.62
CA GLY A 39 -5.42 -7.05 -3.11
C GLY A 39 -4.07 -6.60 -3.68
N TYR A 40 -3.88 -5.29 -3.71
CA TYR A 40 -2.65 -4.64 -4.17
C TYR A 40 -2.01 -3.90 -3.01
N VAL A 41 -0.71 -4.13 -2.79
CA VAL A 41 0.06 -3.41 -1.77
C VAL A 41 0.58 -2.11 -2.37
N PHE A 42 0.30 -1.02 -1.69
CA PHE A 42 0.60 0.34 -2.11
C PHE A 42 1.38 1.10 -1.06
N HIS A 43 2.25 2.01 -1.49
CA HIS A 43 2.83 3.01 -0.59
C HIS A 43 2.00 4.28 -0.64
N LYS A 44 1.73 4.90 0.51
CA LYS A 44 0.92 6.14 0.64
C LYS A 44 1.39 7.27 -0.27
N HIS A 45 2.71 7.41 -0.49
CA HIS A 45 3.30 8.42 -1.38
C HIS A 45 3.09 8.14 -2.87
N VAL A 46 2.66 6.93 -3.22
CA VAL A 46 2.42 6.51 -4.60
C VAL A 46 0.92 6.68 -4.93
N ALA A 47 0.30 7.71 -4.35
CA ALA A 47 -1.09 8.09 -4.57
C ALA A 47 -1.40 8.31 -6.07
N GLU A 48 -0.41 8.67 -6.88
CA GLU A 48 -0.55 8.71 -8.35
C GLU A 48 -0.98 7.37 -8.97
N LYS A 49 -0.65 6.24 -8.32
CA LYS A 49 -1.10 4.93 -8.79
C LYS A 49 -2.49 4.54 -8.27
N LEU A 50 -3.11 5.28 -7.34
CA LEU A 50 -4.57 5.21 -7.17
C LEU A 50 -5.27 5.74 -8.42
N SER A 51 -4.70 6.75 -9.10
CA SER A 51 -5.13 7.18 -10.44
C SER A 51 -4.88 6.12 -11.51
N LEU A 52 -4.00 5.14 -11.27
CA LEU A 52 -3.83 3.94 -12.11
C LEU A 52 -4.84 2.83 -11.84
N LEU A 53 -5.74 2.97 -10.85
CA LEU A 53 -6.92 2.14 -10.78
C LEU A 53 -8.04 2.87 -11.54
N PRO A 54 -8.17 2.65 -12.87
CA PRO A 54 -9.22 3.28 -13.64
C PRO A 54 -10.56 2.99 -12.95
N ALA A 55 -11.32 4.05 -12.73
CA ALA A 55 -12.65 4.05 -12.11
C ALA A 55 -12.74 3.95 -10.58
N VAL A 56 -11.68 4.08 -9.76
CA VAL A 56 -11.86 4.16 -8.30
C VAL A 56 -12.44 5.51 -7.89
N ARG A 57 -13.64 5.49 -7.29
CA ARG A 57 -14.40 6.67 -6.85
C ARG A 57 -14.13 7.03 -5.39
N ALA A 58 -13.95 6.02 -4.55
CA ALA A 58 -13.80 6.18 -3.11
C ALA A 58 -13.08 4.97 -2.50
N LEU A 59 -12.39 5.22 -1.39
CA LEU A 59 -11.80 4.19 -0.53
C LEU A 59 -12.63 4.07 0.75
N TYR A 60 -12.85 2.84 1.18
CA TYR A 60 -13.51 2.51 2.43
C TYR A 60 -12.62 1.59 3.25
N THR A 61 -12.76 1.65 4.56
CA THR A 61 -12.29 0.61 5.47
C THR A 61 -13.12 -0.67 5.28
N VAL A 62 -12.63 -1.80 5.80
CA VAL A 62 -13.35 -3.08 5.77
C VAL A 62 -14.70 -2.98 6.51
N GLU A 63 -14.75 -2.10 7.50
CA GLU A 63 -15.88 -1.78 8.36
C GLU A 63 -16.92 -0.88 7.67
N GLY A 64 -16.59 -0.33 6.49
CA GLY A 64 -17.47 0.53 5.70
C GLY A 64 -17.39 2.02 6.02
N ARG A 65 -16.42 2.46 6.83
CA ARG A 65 -16.11 3.88 6.98
C ARG A 65 -15.36 4.39 5.74
N LYS A 66 -15.85 5.45 5.13
CA LYS A 66 -15.20 6.13 3.99
C LYS A 66 -13.92 6.84 4.47
N ILE A 67 -12.84 6.71 3.70
CA ILE A 67 -11.61 7.48 3.89
C ILE A 67 -11.78 8.85 3.20
N GLY A 68 -11.67 9.93 3.97
CA GLY A 68 -11.82 11.30 3.48
C GLY A 68 -10.51 11.94 3.05
N SER A 69 -9.40 11.61 3.73
CA SER A 69 -8.06 12.09 3.39
C SER A 69 -7.00 10.99 3.43
N LEU A 70 -5.85 11.23 2.79
CA LEU A 70 -4.70 10.32 2.85
C LEU A 70 -4.12 10.21 4.27
N GLU A 71 -4.34 11.21 5.13
CA GLU A 71 -3.83 11.25 6.51
C GLU A 71 -4.48 10.19 7.39
N GLU A 72 -5.75 9.89 7.15
CA GLU A 72 -6.50 8.81 7.81
C GLU A 72 -5.98 7.40 7.47
N ILE A 73 -5.06 7.29 6.50
CA ILE A 73 -4.49 6.01 6.09
C ILE A 73 -3.27 5.66 6.93
N GLU A 74 -3.39 4.55 7.66
CA GLU A 74 -2.37 4.00 8.55
C GLU A 74 -1.47 2.96 7.86
N ASP A 75 -0.29 2.70 8.44
CA ASP A 75 0.58 1.62 7.98
C ASP A 75 -0.09 0.26 8.17
N LYS A 76 0.02 -0.58 7.14
CA LYS A 76 -0.59 -1.91 6.98
C LYS A 76 -2.11 -1.93 6.97
N GLN A 77 -2.77 -0.77 6.85
CA GLN A 77 -4.22 -0.71 6.80
C GLN A 77 -4.76 -1.42 5.55
N VAL A 78 -5.87 -2.12 5.74
CA VAL A 78 -6.62 -2.77 4.66
C VAL A 78 -7.77 -1.85 4.25
N LEU A 79 -7.82 -1.53 2.96
CA LEU A 79 -8.83 -0.67 2.37
C LEU A 79 -9.53 -1.36 1.20
N VAL A 80 -10.70 -0.84 0.87
CA VAL A 80 -11.59 -1.32 -0.17
C VAL A 80 -11.86 -0.17 -1.15
N ALA A 81 -11.39 -0.33 -2.38
CA ALA A 81 -11.65 0.56 -3.49
C ALA A 81 -13.00 0.24 -4.13
N VAL A 82 -13.85 1.26 -4.18
CA VAL A 82 -15.17 1.20 -4.82
C VAL A 82 -15.10 1.87 -6.18
N LYS A 83 -15.58 1.17 -7.22
CA LYS A 83 -15.60 1.67 -8.59
C LYS A 83 -16.75 2.68 -8.78
N THR A 84 -16.61 3.63 -9.71
CA THR A 84 -17.69 4.52 -10.14
C THR A 84 -18.92 3.70 -10.58
N GLY A 85 -20.11 4.09 -10.12
CA GLY A 85 -21.37 3.39 -10.40
C GLY A 85 -21.65 2.20 -9.48
N THR A 86 -20.77 1.89 -8.52
CA THR A 86 -20.98 0.83 -7.53
C THR A 86 -21.02 1.40 -6.11
N THR A 87 -21.69 0.69 -5.20
CA THR A 87 -21.77 1.02 -3.78
C THR A 87 -20.91 0.07 -2.96
N PHE A 88 -20.39 0.56 -1.84
CA PHE A 88 -19.73 -0.30 -0.86
C PHE A 88 -20.75 -1.30 -0.29
N THR A 89 -20.42 -2.59 -0.31
CA THR A 89 -21.27 -3.65 0.26
C THR A 89 -20.39 -4.65 1.00
N LYS A 90 -20.65 -4.86 2.30
CA LYS A 90 -19.86 -5.78 3.14
C LYS A 90 -19.92 -7.22 2.65
N ASP A 91 -21.08 -7.65 2.16
CA ASP A 91 -21.29 -9.00 1.62
C ASP A 91 -20.53 -9.26 0.30
N ARG A 92 -20.06 -8.19 -0.35
CA ARG A 92 -19.32 -8.25 -1.61
C ARG A 92 -17.84 -7.95 -1.45
N LEU A 93 -17.33 -8.00 -0.22
CA LEU A 93 -15.90 -7.92 0.03
C LEU A 93 -15.21 -9.17 -0.53
N PRO A 94 -13.97 -9.07 -1.04
CA PRO A 94 -13.19 -10.23 -1.43
C PRO A 94 -13.02 -11.23 -0.28
N LEU A 95 -13.00 -12.52 -0.59
CA LEU A 95 -12.85 -13.61 0.40
C LEU A 95 -11.63 -13.43 1.30
N ALA A 96 -10.55 -12.84 0.75
CA ALA A 96 -9.31 -12.60 1.48
C ALA A 96 -9.42 -11.63 2.66
N ILE A 97 -10.52 -10.86 2.75
CA ILE A 97 -10.77 -9.88 3.81
C ILE A 97 -12.14 -10.05 4.47
N GLN A 98 -12.90 -11.08 4.09
CA GLN A 98 -14.12 -11.43 4.81
C GLN A 98 -13.73 -12.01 6.17
N PRO A 99 -14.51 -11.71 7.24
CA PRO A 99 -14.34 -12.43 8.49
C PRO A 99 -14.51 -13.93 8.25
N PRO A 100 -13.79 -14.80 8.99
CA PRO A 100 -13.95 -16.23 8.86
C PRO A 100 -15.42 -16.59 9.06
N ALA A 101 -15.93 -17.50 8.22
CA ALA A 101 -17.29 -17.98 8.36
C ALA A 101 -17.50 -18.52 9.79
N PRO A 102 -18.68 -18.29 10.40
CA PRO A 102 -19.00 -18.92 11.67
C PRO A 102 -18.82 -20.43 11.51
N VAL A 103 -18.01 -21.03 12.38
CA VAL A 103 -17.89 -22.49 12.45
C VAL A 103 -19.17 -22.96 13.16
N GLU A 104 -20.02 -23.68 12.43
CA GLU A 104 -21.25 -24.29 12.94
C GLU A 104 -20.94 -25.51 13.81
#